data_AF-A0A535L0I4-F1
#
_entry.id   AF-A0A535L0I4-F1
#
_cell.length_a   1.000
_cell.length_b   1.000
_cell.length_c   1.000
_cell.angle_alpha   90.00
_cell.angle_beta   90.00
_cell.angle_gamma   90.00
#
_symmetry.space_group_name_H-M   'P 1'
#
loop_
_entity.id
_entity.type
_entity.pdbx_description
1 polymer ?
#
loop_
_entity_poly.entity_id
_entity_poly.type
_entity_poly.pdbx_seq_one_letter_code
_entity_poly.pdbx_strand_id
1 'polypeptide(L)'
;MGKSTCARGLAQEALAREQQDYEQAKGRYHESLTIYQRLGNATYTAWCLEGIAAVVCAEGSYERATRLAAAAAALRSAAHTPLPPTEQEDFDKVVMSAGAELDERVFTEQWDIGSTLAQDDAISYALIGLPK
;
A
#
# COMPACT_ATOMS: atom_id res chain seq x y z
N MET A 1 -0.50 -33.94 -27.20
CA MET A 1 0.45 -33.17 -26.37
C MET A 1 0.55 -31.76 -26.94
N GLY A 2 0.45 -30.71 -26.12
CA GLY A 2 0.78 -29.34 -26.52
C GLY A 2 -0.36 -28.30 -26.55
N LYS A 3 -1.08 -28.09 -25.44
CA LYS A 3 -1.94 -26.90 -25.25
C LYS A 3 -1.94 -26.47 -23.77
N SER A 4 -0.86 -25.86 -23.28
CA SER A 4 -0.84 -25.21 -21.95
C SER A 4 0.14 -24.04 -21.79
N THR A 5 0.86 -23.61 -22.84
CA THR A 5 1.96 -22.64 -22.68
C THR A 5 1.59 -21.17 -22.87
N CYS A 6 0.46 -20.82 -23.50
CA CYS A 6 0.16 -19.40 -23.82
C CYS A 6 -0.47 -18.61 -22.65
N ALA A 7 -1.35 -19.20 -21.85
CA ALA A 7 -1.99 -18.50 -20.72
C ALA A 7 -0.97 -18.16 -19.61
N ARG A 8 0.02 -19.04 -19.41
CA ARG A 8 1.08 -18.83 -18.43
C ARG A 8 2.03 -17.70 -18.84
N GLY A 9 2.32 -17.55 -20.13
CA GLY A 9 3.14 -16.46 -20.66
C GLY A 9 2.46 -15.09 -20.55
N LEU A 10 1.17 -14.99 -20.89
CA LEU A 10 0.43 -13.72 -20.78
C LEU A 10 0.25 -13.26 -19.33
N ALA A 11 -0.01 -14.19 -18.40
CA ALA A 11 -0.06 -13.87 -16.98
C ALA A 11 1.29 -13.41 -16.44
N GLN A 12 2.39 -14.02 -16.92
CA GLN A 12 3.74 -13.67 -16.49
C GLN A 12 4.21 -12.34 -17.11
N GLU A 13 3.77 -12.00 -18.33
CA GLU A 13 3.99 -10.69 -18.95
C GLU A 13 3.16 -9.58 -18.29
N ALA A 14 1.89 -9.84 -17.94
CA ALA A 14 1.06 -8.91 -17.18
C ALA A 14 1.67 -8.65 -15.80
N LEU A 15 2.08 -9.71 -15.09
CA LEU A 15 2.75 -9.62 -13.81
C LEU A 15 4.09 -8.89 -13.90
N ALA A 16 4.88 -9.12 -14.95
CA ALA A 16 6.15 -8.41 -15.16
C ALA A 16 5.95 -6.92 -15.47
N ARG A 17 4.88 -6.57 -16.21
CA ARG A 17 4.51 -5.17 -16.47
C ARG A 17 4.01 -4.49 -15.20
N GLU A 18 3.13 -5.16 -14.45
CA GLU A 18 2.66 -4.69 -13.15
C GLU A 18 3.83 -4.47 -12.19
N GLN A 19 4.78 -5.40 -12.10
CA GLN A 19 5.99 -5.24 -11.29
C GLN A 19 6.85 -4.05 -11.73
N GLN A 20 7.00 -3.83 -13.03
CA GLN A 20 7.78 -2.69 -13.54
C GLN A 20 7.06 -1.35 -13.26
N ASP A 21 5.74 -1.33 -13.37
CA ASP A 21 4.91 -0.17 -13.03
C ASP A 21 4.89 0.08 -11.52
N TYR A 22 4.93 -0.97 -10.70
CA TYR A 22 5.07 -0.88 -9.25
C TYR A 22 6.41 -0.29 -8.82
N GLU A 23 7.53 -0.74 -9.38
CA GLU A 23 8.84 -0.16 -9.07
C GLU A 23 8.91 1.33 -9.44
N GLN A 24 8.36 1.71 -10.60
CA GLN A 24 8.25 3.11 -11.01
C GLN A 24 7.32 3.91 -10.08
N ALA A 25 6.22 3.32 -9.62
CA ALA A 25 5.31 3.93 -8.66
C ALA A 25 6.00 4.14 -7.30
N LYS A 26 6.77 3.15 -6.82
CA LYS A 26 7.52 3.23 -5.57
C LYS A 26 8.50 4.39 -5.54
N GLY A 27 9.26 4.62 -6.63
CA GLY A 27 10.16 5.77 -6.75
C GLY A 27 9.42 7.11 -6.67
N ARG A 28 8.27 7.23 -7.35
CA ARG A 28 7.42 8.44 -7.28
C ARG A 28 6.85 8.66 -5.88
N TYR A 29 6.45 7.59 -5.19
CA TYR A 29 5.97 7.68 -3.82
C TYR A 29 7.08 8.08 -2.86
N HIS A 30 8.31 7.57 -3.04
CA HIS A 30 9.47 7.97 -2.23
C HIS A 30 9.74 9.48 -2.33
N GLU A 31 9.81 10.02 -3.54
CA GLU A 31 9.98 11.46 -3.76
C GLU A 31 8.82 12.28 -3.16
N SER A 32 7.59 11.85 -3.40
CA SER A 32 6.38 12.52 -2.92
C SER A 32 6.32 12.57 -1.40
N LEU A 33 6.57 11.43 -0.73
CA LEU A 33 6.60 11.34 0.73
C LEU A 33 7.68 12.23 1.34
N THR A 34 8.85 12.33 0.70
CA THR A 34 9.94 13.21 1.15
C THR A 34 9.52 14.69 1.08
N ILE A 35 8.76 15.07 0.07
CA ILE A 35 8.20 16.42 -0.06
C ILE A 35 7.11 16.65 0.98
N TYR A 36 6.16 15.72 1.12
CA TYR A 36 5.03 15.87 2.04
C TYR A 36 5.42 15.82 3.51
N GLN A 37 6.50 15.13 3.86
CA GLN A 37 7.12 15.19 5.18
C GLN A 37 7.49 16.64 5.55
N ARG A 38 8.09 17.38 4.61
CA ARG A 38 8.46 18.79 4.82
C ARG A 38 7.26 19.73 4.89
N LEU A 39 6.16 19.36 4.25
CA LEU A 39 4.94 20.17 4.18
C LEU A 39 3.92 19.84 5.27
N GLY A 40 4.10 18.73 6.01
CA GLY A 40 3.14 18.27 7.02
C GLY A 40 1.76 17.93 6.47
N ASN A 41 1.64 17.56 5.18
CA ASN A 41 0.34 17.36 4.56
C ASN A 41 -0.19 15.93 4.78
N ALA A 42 -1.05 15.76 5.77
CA ALA A 42 -1.61 14.46 6.16
C ALA A 42 -2.43 13.79 5.04
N THR A 43 -3.22 14.55 4.27
CA THR A 43 -4.08 14.01 3.21
C THR A 43 -3.25 13.40 2.08
N TYR A 44 -2.25 14.12 1.57
CA TYR A 44 -1.39 13.58 0.51
C TYR A 44 -0.47 12.48 1.03
N THR A 45 -0.07 12.53 2.30
CA THR A 45 0.66 11.44 2.94
C THR A 45 -0.19 10.17 2.95
N ALA A 46 -1.45 10.25 3.40
CA ALA A 46 -2.35 9.11 3.40
C ALA A 46 -2.56 8.53 2.00
N TRP A 47 -2.73 9.39 0.99
CA TRP A 47 -2.84 8.95 -0.41
C TRP A 47 -1.62 8.19 -0.91
N CYS A 48 -0.41 8.65 -0.56
CA CYS A 48 0.81 7.91 -0.87
C CYS A 48 0.87 6.56 -0.13
N LEU A 49 0.47 6.51 1.14
CA LEU A 49 0.47 5.29 1.94
C LEU A 49 -0.56 4.26 1.42
N GLU A 50 -1.74 4.69 0.97
CA GLU A 50 -2.75 3.86 0.30
C GLU A 50 -2.16 3.18 -0.95
N GLY A 51 -1.50 3.97 -1.80
CA GLY A 51 -0.86 3.47 -3.01
C GLY A 51 0.28 2.49 -2.73
N ILE A 52 1.14 2.78 -1.75
CA ILE A 52 2.22 1.86 -1.36
C ILE A 52 1.64 0.58 -0.77
N ALA A 53 0.60 0.66 0.07
CA ALA A 53 -0.07 -0.52 0.63
C ALA A 53 -0.58 -1.45 -0.46
N ALA A 54 -1.20 -0.91 -1.51
CA ALA A 54 -1.64 -1.68 -2.67
C ALA A 54 -0.46 -2.39 -3.37
N VAL A 55 0.64 -1.66 -3.62
CA VAL A 55 1.85 -2.22 -4.25
C VAL A 55 2.43 -3.36 -3.41
N VAL A 56 2.68 -3.13 -2.12
CA VAL A 56 3.30 -4.16 -1.28
C VAL A 56 2.37 -5.34 -1.03
N CYS A 57 1.04 -5.15 -1.09
CA CYS A 57 0.07 -6.24 -1.07
C CYS A 57 0.18 -7.10 -2.33
N ALA A 58 0.31 -6.49 -3.50
CA ALA A 58 0.51 -7.22 -4.76
C ALA A 58 1.85 -8.00 -4.78
N GLU A 59 2.86 -7.53 -4.06
CA GLU A 59 4.15 -8.19 -3.86
C GLU A 59 4.14 -9.28 -2.77
N GLY A 60 3.01 -9.50 -2.11
CA GLY A 60 2.86 -10.53 -1.07
C GLY A 60 3.36 -10.11 0.32
N SER A 61 3.74 -8.84 0.51
CA SER A 61 4.13 -8.30 1.82
C SER A 61 2.91 -7.87 2.63
N TYR A 62 2.02 -8.82 2.95
CA TYR A 62 0.70 -8.55 3.50
C TYR A 62 0.74 -7.84 4.87
N GLU A 63 1.64 -8.22 5.78
CA GLU A 63 1.79 -7.53 7.08
C GLU A 63 2.13 -6.04 6.90
N ARG A 64 3.03 -5.76 5.95
CA ARG A 64 3.45 -4.39 5.63
C ARG A 64 2.30 -3.62 4.97
N ALA A 65 1.54 -4.26 4.09
CA ALA A 65 0.35 -3.70 3.47
C ALA A 65 -0.69 -3.29 4.52
N THR A 66 -1.03 -4.20 5.45
CA THR A 66 -1.99 -3.95 6.53
C THR A 66 -1.57 -2.78 7.40
N ARG A 67 -0.30 -2.72 7.83
CA ARG A 67 0.19 -1.62 8.66
C ARG A 67 0.13 -0.27 7.95
N LEU A 68 0.50 -0.23 6.66
CA LEU A 68 0.45 1.00 5.87
C LEU A 68 -0.99 1.46 5.59
N ALA A 69 -1.88 0.51 5.28
CA ALA A 69 -3.29 0.80 5.08
C ALA A 69 -3.93 1.38 6.34
N ALA A 70 -3.65 0.79 7.50
CA ALA A 70 -4.13 1.28 8.79
C ALA A 70 -3.62 2.70 9.11
N ALA A 71 -2.34 2.97 8.86
CA ALA A 71 -1.76 4.31 9.03
C ALA A 71 -2.43 5.34 8.11
N ALA A 72 -2.68 4.99 6.85
CA ALA A 72 -3.38 5.86 5.92
C ALA A 72 -4.82 6.18 6.37
N ALA A 73 -5.57 5.16 6.81
CA ALA A 73 -6.92 5.32 7.32
C ALA A 73 -6.97 6.22 8.56
N ALA A 74 -6.03 6.05 9.49
CA ALA A 74 -5.91 6.90 10.68
C ALA A 74 -5.61 8.37 10.30
N LEU A 75 -4.70 8.60 9.35
CA LEU A 75 -4.38 9.95 8.87
C LEU A 75 -5.58 10.62 8.16
N ARG A 76 -6.32 9.88 7.32
CA ARG A 76 -7.55 10.36 6.67
C ARG A 76 -8.61 10.77 7.68
N SER A 77 -8.80 9.94 8.72
CA SER A 77 -9.73 10.22 9.82
C SER A 77 -9.33 11.49 10.57
N ALA A 78 -8.06 11.62 10.97
CA ALA A 78 -7.53 12.80 11.67
C ALA A 78 -7.58 14.09 10.82
N ALA A 79 -7.40 13.98 9.50
CA ALA A 79 -7.48 15.10 8.57
C ALA A 79 -8.91 15.45 8.15
N HIS A 80 -9.91 14.64 8.54
CA HIS A 80 -11.30 14.74 8.08
C HIS A 80 -11.45 14.75 6.55
N THR A 81 -10.62 13.95 5.86
CA THR A 81 -10.58 13.87 4.40
C THR A 81 -10.93 12.45 3.92
N PRO A 82 -12.17 11.98 4.11
CA PRO A 82 -12.56 10.62 3.74
C PRO A 82 -12.30 10.33 2.25
N LEU A 83 -12.05 9.06 1.93
CA LEU A 83 -11.91 8.62 0.55
C LEU A 83 -13.24 8.77 -0.21
N PRO A 84 -13.21 9.17 -1.49
CA PRO A 84 -14.38 9.05 -2.34
C PRO A 84 -14.74 7.56 -2.55
N PRO A 85 -16.01 7.21 -2.83
CA PRO A 85 -16.46 5.82 -2.88
C PRO A 85 -15.64 4.90 -3.78
N THR A 86 -15.22 5.39 -4.95
CA THR A 86 -14.39 4.62 -5.89
C THR A 86 -13.01 4.28 -5.32
N GLU A 87 -12.38 5.20 -4.58
CA GLU A 87 -11.07 4.93 -3.96
C GLU A 87 -11.23 4.08 -2.69
N GLN A 88 -12.35 4.24 -1.97
CA GLN A 88 -12.69 3.40 -0.83
C GLN A 88 -12.83 1.93 -1.23
N GLU A 89 -13.48 1.63 -2.36
CA GLU A 89 -13.62 0.26 -2.87
C GLU A 89 -12.27 -0.39 -3.17
N ASP A 90 -11.33 0.36 -3.76
CA ASP A 90 -10.00 -0.15 -4.07
C ASP A 90 -9.15 -0.33 -2.81
N PHE A 91 -9.27 0.58 -1.84
CA PHE A 91 -8.65 0.45 -0.52
C PHE A 91 -9.17 -0.79 0.23
N ASP A 92 -10.49 -1.00 0.25
CA ASP A 92 -11.11 -2.14 0.92
C ASP A 92 -10.64 -3.47 0.31
N LYS A 93 -10.46 -3.53 -1.02
CA LYS A 93 -9.88 -4.71 -1.68
C LYS A 93 -8.48 -5.02 -1.17
N VAL A 94 -7.62 -4.00 -1.02
CA VAL A 94 -6.26 -4.19 -0.49
C VAL A 94 -6.30 -4.73 0.93
N VAL A 95 -7.14 -4.14 1.79
CA VAL A 95 -7.29 -4.58 3.19
C VAL A 95 -7.83 -6.01 3.26
N MET A 96 -8.85 -6.34 2.46
CA MET A 96 -9.40 -7.69 2.38
C MET A 96 -8.38 -8.70 1.86
N SER A 97 -7.64 -8.38 0.80
CA SER A 97 -6.61 -9.27 0.24
C SER A 97 -5.49 -9.52 1.24
N ALA A 98 -5.00 -8.49 1.92
CA ALA A 98 -3.99 -8.67 2.96
C ALA A 98 -4.55 -9.47 4.15
N GLY A 99 -5.79 -9.22 4.57
CA GLY A 99 -6.44 -9.94 5.65
C GLY A 99 -6.77 -11.40 5.34
N ALA A 100 -6.98 -11.76 4.07
CA ALA A 100 -7.24 -13.14 3.66
C ALA A 100 -6.00 -14.04 3.77
N GLU A 101 -4.80 -13.46 3.68
CA GLU A 101 -3.52 -14.16 3.72
C GLU A 101 -2.86 -14.15 5.11
N LEU A 102 -3.41 -13.38 6.04
CA LEU A 102 -2.90 -13.25 7.41
C LEU A 102 -3.80 -13.94 8.43
N ASP A 103 -3.19 -14.46 9.49
CA ASP A 103 -3.93 -14.82 10.69
C ASP A 103 -4.60 -13.57 11.30
N GLU A 104 -5.82 -13.70 11.81
CA GLU A 104 -6.60 -12.61 12.41
C GLU A 104 -5.81 -11.86 13.49
N ARG A 105 -5.05 -12.58 14.31
CA ARG A 105 -4.19 -11.99 15.35
C ARG A 105 -3.10 -11.10 14.75
N VAL A 106 -2.46 -11.56 13.67
CA VAL A 106 -1.39 -10.80 13.00
C VAL A 106 -1.98 -9.59 12.30
N PHE A 107 -3.09 -9.75 11.58
CA PHE A 107 -3.80 -8.63 10.97
C PHE A 107 -4.14 -7.55 12.00
N THR A 108 -4.74 -7.95 13.13
CA THR A 108 -5.12 -7.03 14.21
C THR A 108 -3.92 -6.30 14.78
N GLU A 109 -2.83 -7.02 15.07
CA GLU A 109 -1.58 -6.43 15.57
C GLU A 109 -1.00 -5.40 14.58
N GLN A 110 -0.92 -5.74 13.29
CA GLN A 110 -0.41 -4.83 12.28
C GLN A 110 -1.33 -3.61 12.09
N TRP A 111 -2.64 -3.81 12.16
CA TRP A 111 -3.61 -2.74 12.05
C TRP A 111 -3.52 -1.77 13.24
N ASP A 112 -3.40 -2.28 14.47
CA ASP A 112 -3.26 -1.48 15.67
C ASP A 112 -1.95 -0.68 15.66
N ILE A 113 -0.83 -1.32 15.28
CA ILE A 113 0.44 -0.62 15.10
C ILE A 113 0.27 0.49 14.07
N GLY A 114 -0.24 0.19 12.88
CA GLY A 114 -0.39 1.17 11.80
C GLY A 114 -1.29 2.34 12.19
N SER A 115 -2.43 2.07 12.83
CA SER A 115 -3.40 3.08 13.25
C SER A 115 -2.87 4.04 14.32
N THR A 116 -1.80 3.68 15.03
CA THR A 116 -1.18 4.49 16.08
C THR A 116 0.07 5.23 15.64
N LEU A 117 0.56 4.99 14.41
CA LEU A 117 1.72 5.69 13.87
C LEU A 117 1.42 7.18 13.68
N ALA A 118 2.31 8.03 14.21
CA ALA A 118 2.33 9.43 13.81
C ALA A 118 2.70 9.56 12.32
N GLN A 119 2.33 10.68 11.70
CA GLN A 119 2.59 10.91 10.28
C GLN A 119 4.05 10.67 9.89
N ASP A 120 5.01 11.23 10.65
CA ASP A 120 6.44 11.08 10.36
C ASP A 120 6.93 9.63 10.49
N ASP A 121 6.39 8.87 11.45
CA ASP A 121 6.72 7.46 11.64
C ASP A 121 6.11 6.60 10.53
N ALA A 122 4.89 6.92 10.08
CA ALA A 122 4.26 6.26 8.95
C ALA A 122 5.04 6.50 7.65
N ILE A 123 5.50 7.73 7.42
CA ILE A 123 6.38 8.08 6.29
C ILE A 123 7.68 7.29 6.37
N SER A 124 8.35 7.34 7.52
CA SER A 124 9.63 6.63 7.72
C SER A 124 9.47 5.14 7.50
N TYR A 125 8.40 4.55 8.03
CA TYR A 125 8.08 3.13 7.84
C TYR A 125 7.85 2.79 6.37
N ALA A 126 7.09 3.62 5.65
CA ALA A 126 6.80 3.43 4.23
C ALA A 126 8.07 3.43 3.37
N LEU A 127 9.05 4.27 3.70
CA LEU A 127 10.31 4.39 2.97
C LEU A 127 11.27 3.19 3.16
N ILE A 128 11.14 2.39 4.22
CA ILE A 128 12.06 1.27 4.57
C ILE A 128 12.19 0.18 3.47
N GLY A 129 11.36 0.18 2.43
CA GLY A 129 11.45 -0.77 1.32
C GLY A 129 11.26 -0.16 -0.07
N LEU A 130 11.33 1.17 -0.20
CA LEU A 130 11.20 1.84 -1.50
C LEU A 130 12.60 2.14 -2.07
N PRO A 131 12.81 1.98 -3.40
CA PRO A 131 14.00 2.51 -4.06
C PRO A 131 14.05 4.04 -3.89
N LYS A 132 15.29 4.54 -3.73
CA LYS A 132 15.58 5.97 -3.62
C LYS A 132 15.53 6.67 -4.98
#